data_AF-A0A978SNK0-F1
#
_entry.id   AF-A0A978SNK0-F1
#
_cell.length_a   1.000
_cell.length_b   1.000
_cell.length_c   1.000
_cell.angle_alpha   90.00
_cell.angle_beta   90.00
_cell.angle_gamma   90.00
#
_symmetry.space_group_name_H-M   'P 1'
#
loop_
_entity.id
_entity.type
_entity.pdbx_description
1 polymer ?
#
loop_
_entity_poly.entity_id
_entity_poly.type
_entity_poly.pdbx_seq_one_letter_code
_entity_poly.pdbx_strand_id
1 'polypeptide(L)'
;MRTVLLALLTILPIPLLASAVPKPQAAMPNKPAQSPDPRDLVTYYNYQSVIRKTVRMVSDPEAQRMAQRQDLNILNITWEDTGRYKGSSVGPNISDVTIQVQQMNPKTREYELSLMPVIRHPNFSDKTADIPLDRFYLLVGNEKGKGLQRVSLKEFLGDIRKYLHTPQSWKGTQKSLLAERDTHALVSAQACFLPIPKGGKAEFNPVIFNYQSVQKDPAVLTILATREGTSVTVIDNTRDGFAAGRTWGQRLFFNKNGDRASLTGQRASDFQAGSTGTPGTPIEPGIDAAGETGLNMVLLIQVPLKQKNAGRSMNDAFLAAPAPAAMTLEARSSDIENAVIGHGKVEGPFTEIDNLEIERDPRFPVRVTVQFYKATSNGEIGETDMRDIRKQIARVYDDADYVGSLVVDGETGRPTEYDGDKKEPPGWWNDFWKRYEANTGQSREEAIAMLRRLRGDNWMPATPKELEDEMKRLQSQSTP
;
A
#
# COMPACT_ATOMS: atom_id res chain seq x y z
N MET A 1 -18.42 1.42 21.21
CA MET A 1 -17.52 0.24 21.24
C MET A 1 -17.39 -0.48 19.89
N ARG A 2 -18.33 -0.28 18.95
CA ARG A 2 -18.44 -1.03 17.68
C ARG A 2 -17.54 -0.46 16.57
N THR A 3 -17.48 0.86 16.47
CA THR A 3 -17.00 1.60 15.30
C THR A 3 -15.47 1.76 15.17
N VAL A 4 -14.71 1.46 16.23
CA VAL A 4 -13.24 1.65 16.32
C VAL A 4 -12.51 0.31 16.39
N LEU A 5 -13.25 -0.80 16.29
CA LEU A 5 -12.64 -2.13 16.25
C LEU A 5 -11.60 -2.18 15.13
N LEU A 6 -11.91 -1.73 13.91
CA LEU A 6 -10.92 -1.79 12.83
C LEU A 6 -9.82 -0.73 12.94
N ALA A 7 -10.15 0.48 13.45
CA ALA A 7 -9.20 1.60 13.56
C ALA A 7 -8.00 1.27 14.44
N LEU A 8 -8.17 0.29 15.33
CA LEU A 8 -7.12 -0.31 16.14
C LEU A 8 -6.64 -1.68 15.60
N LEU A 9 -7.45 -2.45 14.87
CA LEU A 9 -7.16 -3.84 14.40
C LEU A 9 -6.10 -4.00 13.30
N THR A 10 -5.35 -2.99 12.87
CA THR A 10 -4.38 -3.19 11.77
C THR A 10 -3.23 -4.15 12.07
N ILE A 11 -3.19 -4.87 13.19
CA ILE A 11 -2.17 -5.89 13.40
C ILE A 11 -2.65 -7.06 14.29
N LEU A 12 -3.28 -8.05 13.65
CA LEU A 12 -3.64 -9.37 14.21
C LEU A 12 -2.55 -10.44 13.96
N PRO A 13 -2.19 -11.26 14.97
CA PRO A 13 -1.48 -12.53 14.80
C PRO A 13 -2.42 -13.76 14.91
N ILE A 14 -1.84 -14.96 14.78
CA ILE A 14 -2.42 -16.23 14.28
C ILE A 14 -3.01 -17.15 15.38
N PRO A 15 -4.11 -17.92 15.13
CA PRO A 15 -4.34 -19.22 15.78
C PRO A 15 -3.75 -20.40 14.97
N LEU A 16 -2.96 -21.27 15.61
CA LEU A 16 -2.54 -22.55 15.03
C LEU A 16 -3.78 -23.41 14.75
N LEU A 17 -4.12 -23.63 13.48
CA LEU A 17 -4.94 -24.77 13.08
C LEU A 17 -4.15 -25.65 12.10
N ALA A 18 -3.85 -26.85 12.60
CA ALA A 18 -3.29 -27.92 11.82
C ALA A 18 -4.30 -28.36 10.76
N SER A 19 -3.93 -28.27 9.48
CA SER A 19 -4.60 -29.04 8.43
C SER A 19 -3.55 -29.78 7.60
N ALA A 20 -3.73 -31.10 7.58
CA ALA A 20 -3.01 -32.14 6.87
C ALA A 20 -2.08 -31.68 5.73
N VAL A 21 -0.78 -31.89 5.98
CA VAL A 21 0.27 -31.91 4.96
C VAL A 21 -0.13 -32.89 3.84
N PRO A 22 -0.15 -32.48 2.56
CA PRO A 22 -0.18 -33.44 1.46
C PRO A 22 1.07 -34.32 1.58
N LYS A 23 0.90 -35.65 1.63
CA LYS A 23 2.02 -36.59 1.64
C LYS A 23 3.04 -36.18 0.57
N PRO A 24 4.32 -36.03 0.91
CA PRO A 24 5.34 -35.64 -0.06
C PRO A 24 5.36 -36.68 -1.18
N GLN A 25 5.11 -36.21 -2.41
CA GLN A 25 5.49 -36.94 -3.60
C GLN A 25 6.99 -37.23 -3.49
N ALA A 26 7.36 -38.50 -3.64
CA ALA A 26 8.72 -38.98 -3.43
C ALA A 26 9.72 -38.09 -4.19
N ALA A 27 10.54 -37.36 -3.42
CA ALA A 27 11.61 -36.55 -3.95
C ALA A 27 12.60 -37.47 -4.66
N MET A 28 12.93 -37.13 -5.91
CA MET A 28 14.12 -37.68 -6.57
C MET A 28 15.36 -37.38 -5.71
N PRO A 29 16.39 -38.24 -5.71
CA PRO A 29 17.53 -38.13 -4.81
C PRO A 29 18.21 -36.76 -4.96
N ASN A 30 18.09 -35.94 -3.91
CA ASN A 30 18.72 -34.63 -3.81
C ASN A 30 20.24 -34.77 -3.80
N LYS A 31 20.89 -34.16 -4.79
CA LYS A 31 22.31 -33.76 -4.70
C LYS A 31 22.49 -32.95 -3.41
N PRO A 32 23.54 -33.17 -2.59
CA PRO A 32 23.77 -32.33 -1.41
C PRO A 32 23.87 -30.88 -1.86
N ALA A 33 23.00 -30.02 -1.31
CA ALA A 33 23.05 -28.59 -1.56
C ALA A 33 24.45 -28.10 -1.18
N GLN A 34 25.17 -27.53 -2.14
CA GLN A 34 26.48 -26.92 -1.88
C GLN A 34 26.31 -25.87 -0.77
N SER A 35 27.20 -25.90 0.23
CA SER A 35 27.25 -24.87 1.26
C SER A 35 27.31 -23.48 0.60
N PRO A 36 26.50 -22.50 1.05
CA PRO A 36 26.49 -21.18 0.45
C PRO A 36 27.86 -20.50 0.55
N ASP A 37 28.21 -19.70 -0.46
CA ASP A 37 29.45 -18.89 -0.45
C ASP A 37 29.45 -17.99 0.80
N PRO A 38 30.52 -17.98 1.62
CA PRO A 38 30.63 -17.09 2.77
C PRO A 38 30.35 -15.61 2.44
N ARG A 39 30.65 -15.15 1.22
CA ARG A 39 30.37 -13.77 0.77
C ARG A 39 28.87 -13.51 0.60
N ASP A 40 28.11 -14.49 0.14
CA ASP A 40 26.66 -14.39 0.02
C ASP A 40 26.02 -14.30 1.41
N LEU A 41 26.56 -15.04 2.38
CA LEU A 41 26.12 -14.97 3.78
C LEU A 41 26.36 -13.60 4.40
N VAL A 42 27.55 -13.03 4.23
CA VAL A 42 27.86 -11.68 4.73
C VAL A 42 26.94 -10.64 4.12
N THR A 43 26.73 -10.70 2.80
CA THR A 43 25.82 -9.80 2.07
C THR A 43 24.39 -9.93 2.59
N TYR A 44 23.92 -11.16 2.77
CA TYR A 44 22.60 -11.46 3.31
C TYR A 44 22.41 -10.87 4.72
N TYR A 45 23.30 -11.13 5.67
CA TYR A 45 23.15 -10.63 7.05
C TYR A 45 23.28 -9.10 7.14
N ASN A 46 24.15 -8.50 6.32
CA ASN A 46 24.25 -7.04 6.24
C ASN A 46 22.93 -6.43 5.78
N TYR A 47 22.34 -6.95 4.70
CA TYR A 47 21.07 -6.46 4.20
C TYR A 47 19.91 -6.73 5.17
N GLN A 48 19.86 -7.91 5.79
CA GLN A 48 18.89 -8.26 6.82
C GLN A 48 18.95 -7.30 8.02
N SER A 49 20.15 -6.85 8.40
CA SER A 49 20.34 -5.85 9.44
C SER A 49 19.72 -4.50 9.06
N VAL A 50 19.84 -4.06 7.80
CA VAL A 50 19.23 -2.82 7.30
C VAL A 50 17.71 -2.93 7.27
N ILE A 51 17.16 -4.05 6.78
CA ILE A 51 15.72 -4.34 6.80
C ILE A 51 15.20 -4.24 8.23
N ARG A 52 15.81 -4.97 9.18
CA ARG A 52 15.38 -5.00 10.58
C ARG A 52 15.39 -3.60 11.22
N LYS A 53 16.40 -2.79 10.93
CA LYS A 53 16.48 -1.41 11.43
C LYS A 53 15.35 -0.55 10.86
N THR A 54 15.10 -0.64 9.55
CA THR A 54 14.03 0.10 8.89
C THR A 54 12.65 -0.30 9.43
N VAL A 55 12.37 -1.59 9.56
CA VAL A 55 11.09 -2.10 10.11
C VAL A 55 10.81 -1.61 11.53
N ARG A 56 11.86 -1.41 12.35
CA ARG A 56 11.72 -0.96 13.75
C ARG A 56 11.16 0.45 13.88
N MET A 57 11.20 1.29 12.84
CA MET A 57 10.65 2.65 12.88
C MET A 57 9.19 2.70 13.34
N VAL A 58 8.38 1.68 12.99
CA VAL A 58 6.96 1.63 13.38
C VAL A 58 6.76 1.47 14.89
N SER A 59 7.70 0.87 15.60
CA SER A 59 7.63 0.68 17.05
C SER A 59 8.63 1.54 17.83
N ASP A 60 9.35 2.43 17.15
CA ASP A 60 10.32 3.32 17.79
C ASP A 60 9.56 4.47 18.50
N PRO A 61 9.66 4.59 19.84
CA PRO A 61 8.91 5.60 20.58
C PRO A 61 9.29 7.04 20.21
N GLU A 62 10.54 7.30 19.84
CA GLU A 62 10.99 8.63 19.48
C GLU A 62 10.51 9.01 18.08
N ALA A 63 10.64 8.09 17.12
CA ALA A 63 10.10 8.26 15.76
C ALA A 63 8.59 8.51 15.80
N GLN A 64 7.84 7.73 16.59
CA GLN A 64 6.41 7.91 16.79
C GLN A 64 6.08 9.28 17.41
N ARG A 65 6.81 9.70 18.45
CA ARG A 65 6.64 11.05 19.02
C ARG A 65 6.92 12.16 18.02
N MET A 66 7.95 12.02 17.18
CA MET A 66 8.28 13.00 16.14
C MET A 66 7.17 13.09 15.09
N ALA A 67 6.63 11.96 14.64
CA ALA A 67 5.53 11.92 13.67
C ALA A 67 4.26 12.57 14.25
N GLN A 68 3.92 12.23 15.49
CA GLN A 68 2.75 12.78 16.18
C GLN A 68 2.83 14.30 16.36
N ARG A 69 4.03 14.86 16.62
CA ARG A 69 4.23 16.33 16.66
C ARG A 69 3.96 17.04 15.32
N GLN A 70 3.87 16.29 14.22
CA GLN A 70 3.59 16.80 12.88
C GLN A 70 2.20 16.37 12.36
N ASP A 71 1.35 15.81 13.22
CA ASP A 71 0.04 15.23 12.87
C ASP A 71 0.13 14.08 11.86
N LEU A 72 1.18 13.27 11.99
CA LEU A 72 1.47 12.09 11.18
C LEU A 72 1.60 10.85 12.06
N ASN A 73 1.40 9.68 11.45
CA ASN A 73 1.64 8.36 12.04
C ASN A 73 2.70 7.62 11.23
N ILE A 74 3.43 6.71 11.88
CA ILE A 74 4.27 5.69 11.22
C ILE A 74 3.53 4.34 11.28
N LEU A 75 3.23 3.75 10.13
CA LEU A 75 2.34 2.60 9.98
C LEU A 75 2.95 1.52 9.06
N ASN A 76 2.55 0.26 9.25
CA ASN A 76 2.85 -0.84 8.29
C ASN A 76 1.71 -1.09 7.30
N ILE A 77 0.48 -0.70 7.67
CA ILE A 77 -0.73 -0.88 6.87
C ILE A 77 -1.43 0.46 6.78
N THR A 78 -1.74 0.87 5.55
CA THR A 78 -2.43 2.11 5.22
C THR A 78 -3.80 1.80 4.64
N TRP A 79 -4.76 2.67 4.90
CA TRP A 79 -6.13 2.51 4.41
C TRP A 79 -6.38 3.49 3.28
N GLU A 80 -6.79 2.95 2.13
CA GLU A 80 -7.10 3.73 0.95
C GLU A 80 -8.56 3.52 0.58
N ASP A 81 -9.41 4.35 1.18
CA ASP A 81 -10.86 4.22 1.10
C ASP A 81 -11.44 5.04 -0.04
N THR A 82 -12.56 4.57 -0.58
CA THR A 82 -13.44 5.40 -1.41
C THR A 82 -14.88 5.43 -0.91
N GLY A 83 -15.24 4.59 0.06
CA GLY A 83 -16.63 4.42 0.49
C GLY A 83 -16.86 4.21 1.99
N ARG A 84 -15.89 4.53 2.85
CA ARG A 84 -16.01 4.30 4.30
C ARG A 84 -17.21 5.06 4.91
N TYR A 85 -17.94 4.40 5.81
CA TYR A 85 -19.06 5.05 6.52
C TYR A 85 -18.56 6.16 7.44
N LYS A 86 -19.41 7.17 7.68
CA LYS A 86 -19.06 8.33 8.51
C LYS A 86 -18.76 7.90 9.94
N GLY A 87 -17.65 8.41 10.44
CA GLY A 87 -17.13 8.10 11.76
C GLY A 87 -16.84 6.62 11.99
N SER A 88 -16.73 5.80 10.94
CA SER A 88 -16.53 4.35 11.02
C SER A 88 -15.19 3.89 10.50
N SER A 89 -14.73 2.72 10.95
CA SER A 89 -13.58 2.02 10.40
C SER A 89 -13.96 0.99 9.33
N VAL A 90 -15.23 0.90 8.95
CA VAL A 90 -15.75 -0.04 7.95
C VAL A 90 -16.61 0.68 6.91
N GLY A 91 -16.78 0.03 5.78
CA GLY A 91 -17.59 0.54 4.68
C GLY A 91 -17.28 -0.19 3.37
N PRO A 92 -18.00 0.14 2.31
CA PRO A 92 -17.69 -0.35 0.97
C PRO A 92 -16.36 0.21 0.44
N ASN A 93 -15.77 -0.55 -0.48
CA ASN A 93 -14.60 -0.20 -1.28
C ASN A 93 -13.44 0.38 -0.44
N ILE A 94 -12.98 -0.45 0.50
CA ILE A 94 -11.81 -0.18 1.34
C ILE A 94 -10.68 -1.10 0.89
N SER A 95 -9.47 -0.55 0.83
CA SER A 95 -8.26 -1.31 0.54
C SER A 95 -7.20 -1.11 1.61
N ASP A 96 -6.61 -2.21 2.07
CA ASP A 96 -5.36 -2.19 2.81
C ASP A 96 -4.20 -2.11 1.81
N VAL A 97 -3.28 -1.19 2.04
CA VAL A 97 -2.05 -1.04 1.25
C VAL A 97 -0.83 -1.15 2.15
N THR A 98 0.13 -1.97 1.73
CA THR A 98 1.43 -2.15 2.38
C THR A 98 2.57 -2.06 1.36
N ILE A 99 3.78 -1.78 1.82
CA ILE A 99 4.99 -1.86 1.00
C ILE A 99 5.81 -3.04 1.51
N GLN A 100 6.21 -3.96 0.63
CA GLN A 100 6.83 -5.22 1.04
C GLN A 100 8.16 -5.45 0.34
N VAL A 101 9.16 -5.89 1.12
CA VAL A 101 10.48 -6.32 0.66
C VAL A 101 10.64 -7.80 0.96
N GLN A 102 11.17 -8.56 0.01
CA GLN A 102 11.55 -9.97 0.20
C GLN A 102 13.06 -10.15 0.15
N GLN A 103 13.58 -11.09 0.93
CA GLN A 103 14.98 -11.51 0.90
C GLN A 103 15.08 -13.03 0.95
N MET A 104 15.82 -13.63 0.02
CA MET A 104 16.10 -15.07 0.05
C MET A 104 17.23 -15.38 1.03
N ASN A 105 16.98 -16.29 1.96
CA ASN A 105 18.00 -16.83 2.83
C ASN A 105 18.90 -17.81 2.06
N PRO A 106 20.21 -17.55 1.89
CA PRO A 106 21.07 -18.41 1.08
C PRO A 106 21.31 -19.79 1.68
N LYS A 107 21.05 -20.00 2.99
CA LYS A 107 21.16 -21.31 3.65
C LYS A 107 19.91 -22.16 3.44
N THR A 108 18.74 -21.61 3.76
CA THR A 108 17.48 -22.36 3.76
C THR A 108 16.80 -22.34 2.40
N ARG A 109 17.16 -21.39 1.52
CA ARG A 109 16.48 -21.07 0.26
C ARG A 109 15.03 -20.61 0.45
N GLU A 110 14.66 -20.26 1.68
CA GLU A 110 13.36 -19.68 2.00
C GLU A 110 13.39 -18.16 1.83
N TYR A 111 12.25 -17.58 1.48
CA TYR A 111 12.08 -16.13 1.42
C TYR A 111 11.57 -15.59 2.75
N GLU A 112 12.19 -14.52 3.23
CA GLU A 112 11.75 -13.71 4.36
C GLU A 112 11.06 -12.45 3.83
N LEU A 113 9.89 -12.13 4.39
CA LEU A 113 9.08 -10.98 4.00
C LEU A 113 9.07 -9.93 5.11
N SER A 114 9.17 -8.65 4.74
CA SER A 114 9.12 -7.53 5.69
C SER A 114 8.22 -6.41 5.17
N LEU A 115 7.34 -5.89 6.04
CA LEU A 115 6.52 -4.71 5.78
C LEU A 115 7.35 -3.46 6.06
N MET A 116 7.38 -2.55 5.10
CA MET A 116 8.12 -1.31 5.20
C MET A 116 7.26 -0.20 5.82
N PRO A 117 7.85 0.68 6.64
CA PRO A 117 7.12 1.73 7.32
C PRO A 117 6.67 2.81 6.33
N VAL A 118 5.49 3.35 6.60
CA VAL A 118 4.87 4.44 5.86
C VAL A 118 4.50 5.56 6.83
N ILE A 119 4.87 6.79 6.48
CA ILE A 119 4.51 8.00 7.22
C ILE A 119 3.38 8.72 6.47
N ARG A 120 2.27 8.97 7.16
CA ARG A 120 1.08 9.66 6.60
C ARG A 120 0.20 10.26 7.69
N HIS A 121 -0.82 11.03 7.30
CA HIS A 121 -1.92 11.36 8.21
C HIS A 121 -2.64 10.10 8.73
N PRO A 122 -3.27 10.16 9.93
CA PRO A 122 -3.90 8.99 10.53
C PRO A 122 -4.92 8.29 9.63
N ASN A 123 -4.88 6.95 9.61
CA ASN A 123 -5.76 6.10 8.80
C ASN A 123 -7.25 6.36 9.08
N PHE A 124 -7.63 6.61 10.34
CA PHE A 124 -9.05 6.76 10.71
C PHE A 124 -9.66 8.03 10.14
N SER A 125 -8.98 9.17 10.30
CA SER A 125 -9.42 10.44 9.74
C SER A 125 -9.36 10.44 8.21
N ASP A 126 -8.45 9.69 7.59
CA ASP A 126 -8.20 9.69 6.15
C ASP A 126 -8.29 11.10 5.55
N LYS A 127 -7.33 11.97 5.94
CA LYS A 127 -7.26 13.32 5.41
C LYS A 127 -6.94 13.24 3.91
N THR A 128 -7.83 13.82 3.10
CA THR A 128 -7.74 13.77 1.65
C THR A 128 -7.88 15.15 1.01
N ALA A 129 -7.42 15.23 -0.23
CA ALA A 129 -7.59 16.36 -1.12
C ALA A 129 -8.46 15.97 -2.33
N ASP A 130 -9.17 16.93 -2.92
CA ASP A 130 -9.81 16.78 -4.21
C ASP A 130 -9.03 17.55 -5.26
N ILE A 131 -8.52 16.83 -6.26
CA ILE A 131 -7.67 17.42 -7.30
C ILE A 131 -8.22 17.03 -8.67
N PRO A 132 -8.39 17.99 -9.60
CA PRO A 132 -8.86 17.70 -10.94
C PRO A 132 -8.06 16.59 -11.62
N LEU A 133 -8.74 15.65 -12.29
CA LEU A 133 -8.07 14.52 -12.96
C LEU A 133 -7.05 14.97 -14.03
N ASP A 134 -7.25 16.15 -14.61
CA ASP A 134 -6.38 16.74 -15.62
C ASP A 134 -5.03 17.26 -15.05
N ARG A 135 -4.86 17.28 -13.72
CA ARG A 135 -3.62 17.68 -13.04
C ARG A 135 -2.68 16.53 -12.69
N PHE A 136 -3.07 15.30 -13.00
CA PHE A 136 -2.22 14.12 -12.86
C PHE A 136 -1.68 13.74 -14.23
N TYR A 137 -0.36 13.68 -14.37
CA TYR A 137 0.28 13.33 -15.61
C TYR A 137 1.00 12.00 -15.49
N LEU A 138 0.56 11.05 -16.30
CA LEU A 138 1.06 9.68 -16.35
C LEU A 138 1.98 9.51 -17.55
N LEU A 139 2.99 8.65 -17.39
CA LEU A 139 3.85 8.23 -18.50
C LEU A 139 3.35 6.88 -19.04
N VAL A 140 3.16 6.80 -20.35
CA VAL A 140 2.63 5.62 -21.06
C VAL A 140 3.50 5.27 -22.26
N GLY A 141 3.35 4.06 -22.78
CA GLY A 141 4.14 3.51 -23.89
C GLY A 141 4.95 2.28 -23.49
N ASN A 142 5.23 2.12 -22.18
CA ASN A 142 5.94 0.97 -21.62
C ASN A 142 5.18 -0.36 -21.84
N GLU A 143 3.86 -0.31 -21.89
CA GLU A 143 2.99 -1.47 -22.17
C GLU A 143 3.16 -2.00 -23.61
N LYS A 144 3.73 -1.21 -24.52
CA LYS A 144 4.07 -1.60 -25.90
C LYS A 144 5.58 -1.57 -26.20
N GLY A 145 6.42 -1.33 -25.19
CA GLY A 145 7.87 -1.13 -25.37
C GLY A 145 8.22 0.08 -26.25
N LYS A 146 7.35 1.10 -26.27
CA LYS A 146 7.55 2.35 -27.03
C LYS A 146 8.13 3.44 -26.13
N GLY A 147 8.59 4.54 -26.76
CA GLY A 147 9.02 5.73 -26.04
C GLY A 147 7.90 6.34 -25.19
N LEU A 148 8.25 6.88 -24.02
CA LEU A 148 7.28 7.38 -23.06
C LEU A 148 6.58 8.64 -23.56
N GLN A 149 5.27 8.68 -23.37
CA GLN A 149 4.40 9.82 -23.67
C GLN A 149 3.68 10.25 -22.40
N ARG A 150 3.46 11.56 -22.26
CA ARG A 150 2.76 12.15 -21.13
C ARG A 150 1.28 12.33 -21.47
N VAL A 151 0.40 11.78 -20.66
CA VAL A 151 -1.07 11.88 -20.79
C VAL A 151 -1.69 12.25 -19.44
N SER A 152 -2.84 12.93 -19.42
CA SER A 152 -3.54 13.18 -18.15
C SER A 152 -4.22 11.90 -17.62
N LEU A 153 -4.48 11.81 -16.32
CA LEU A 153 -5.27 10.70 -15.77
C LEU A 153 -6.67 10.64 -16.39
N LYS A 154 -7.27 11.79 -16.69
CA LYS A 154 -8.55 11.86 -17.39
C LYS A 154 -8.47 11.27 -18.80
N GLU A 155 -7.45 11.64 -19.58
CA GLU A 155 -7.22 11.04 -20.90
C GLU A 155 -7.00 9.53 -20.80
N PHE A 156 -6.17 9.10 -19.83
CA PHE A 156 -5.88 7.70 -19.58
C PHE A 156 -7.15 6.88 -19.32
N LEU A 157 -8.00 7.36 -18.41
CA LEU A 157 -9.27 6.69 -18.07
C LEU A 157 -10.33 6.86 -19.17
N GLY A 158 -10.23 7.90 -20.01
CA GLY A 158 -11.11 8.15 -21.15
C GLY A 158 -11.03 7.06 -22.23
N ASP A 159 -9.85 6.44 -22.42
CA ASP A 159 -9.64 5.38 -23.40
C ASP A 159 -8.53 4.40 -22.94
N ILE A 160 -8.76 3.72 -21.82
CA ILE A 160 -7.75 2.86 -21.16
C ILE A 160 -7.24 1.75 -22.08
N ARG A 161 -8.04 1.31 -23.07
CA ARG A 161 -7.63 0.29 -24.04
C ARG A 161 -6.36 0.65 -24.82
N LYS A 162 -6.09 1.95 -25.03
CA LYS A 162 -4.87 2.41 -25.71
C LYS A 162 -3.61 2.08 -24.92
N TYR A 163 -3.74 2.00 -23.59
CA TYR A 163 -2.64 1.87 -22.64
C TYR A 163 -2.59 0.47 -22.00
N LEU A 164 -3.17 -0.53 -22.67
CA LEU A 164 -3.06 -1.94 -22.31
C LEU A 164 -2.14 -2.68 -23.28
N HIS A 165 -1.29 -3.56 -22.77
CA HIS A 165 -0.52 -4.53 -23.55
C HIS A 165 -1.44 -5.49 -24.30
N THR A 166 -2.51 -5.97 -23.67
CA THR A 166 -3.52 -6.86 -24.27
C THR A 166 -4.91 -6.20 -24.16
N PRO A 167 -5.26 -5.24 -25.03
CA PRO A 167 -6.55 -4.54 -24.96
C PRO A 167 -7.77 -5.45 -25.06
N GLN A 168 -7.63 -6.62 -25.71
CA GLN A 168 -8.66 -7.64 -25.85
C GLN A 168 -8.93 -8.40 -24.54
N SER A 169 -8.04 -8.29 -23.55
CA SER A 169 -8.26 -8.85 -22.21
C SER A 169 -9.36 -8.12 -21.44
N TRP A 170 -9.76 -6.92 -21.87
CA TRP A 170 -11.01 -6.31 -21.42
C TRP A 170 -12.15 -6.71 -22.34
N LYS A 171 -13.03 -7.58 -21.86
CA LYS A 171 -14.21 -7.99 -22.62
C LYS A 171 -15.22 -6.85 -22.79
N GLY A 172 -16.06 -6.97 -23.81
CA GLY A 172 -17.03 -5.94 -24.19
C GLY A 172 -16.43 -4.88 -25.13
N THR A 173 -17.22 -3.84 -25.41
CA THR A 173 -16.86 -2.75 -26.35
C THR A 173 -16.51 -1.44 -25.67
N GLN A 174 -16.69 -1.36 -24.34
CA GLN A 174 -16.40 -0.16 -23.56
C GLN A 174 -14.92 0.20 -23.62
N LYS A 175 -14.63 1.51 -23.67
CA LYS A 175 -13.26 2.04 -23.74
C LYS A 175 -12.88 2.91 -22.55
N SER A 176 -13.88 3.51 -21.89
CA SER A 176 -13.67 4.44 -20.80
C SER A 176 -14.00 3.81 -19.45
N LEU A 177 -13.24 4.21 -18.44
CA LEU A 177 -13.54 4.02 -17.02
C LEU A 177 -13.86 5.35 -16.32
N LEU A 178 -14.22 6.40 -17.07
CA LEU A 178 -14.76 7.63 -16.51
C LEU A 178 -16.28 7.51 -16.32
N ALA A 179 -16.77 8.06 -15.22
CA ALA A 179 -18.17 8.36 -15.00
C ALA A 179 -18.44 9.88 -15.13
N GLU A 180 -19.69 10.29 -15.33
CA GLU A 180 -20.06 11.72 -15.45
C GLU A 180 -19.61 12.57 -14.25
N ARG A 181 -19.54 11.96 -13.06
CA ARG A 181 -19.09 12.61 -11.83
C ARG A 181 -17.58 12.88 -11.75
N ASP A 182 -16.78 12.20 -12.59
CA ASP A 182 -15.32 12.12 -12.44
C ASP A 182 -14.65 13.42 -12.90
N THR A 183 -14.80 14.46 -12.09
CA THR A 183 -14.14 15.77 -12.24
C THR A 183 -12.81 15.81 -11.48
N HIS A 184 -12.77 15.22 -10.28
CA HIS A 184 -11.64 15.18 -9.36
C HIS A 184 -11.30 13.75 -8.97
N ALA A 185 -10.03 13.50 -8.66
CA ALA A 185 -9.60 12.35 -7.88
C ALA A 185 -9.67 12.65 -6.37
N LEU A 186 -9.94 11.62 -5.58
CA LEU A 186 -9.76 11.62 -4.13
C LEU A 186 -8.30 11.31 -3.80
N VAL A 187 -7.56 12.24 -3.19
CA VAL A 187 -6.10 12.19 -3.11
C VAL A 187 -5.60 12.10 -1.69
N SER A 188 -4.58 11.28 -1.44
CA SER A 188 -3.77 11.32 -0.22
C SER A 188 -2.30 11.23 -0.58
N ALA A 189 -1.44 11.62 0.36
CA ALA A 189 0.00 11.54 0.20
C ALA A 189 0.66 10.88 1.40
N GLN A 190 1.71 10.10 1.13
CA GLN A 190 2.45 9.35 2.13
C GLN A 190 3.93 9.18 1.74
N ALA A 191 4.78 8.97 2.74
CA ALA A 191 6.20 8.67 2.56
C ALA A 191 6.52 7.22 2.96
N CYS A 192 7.00 6.42 2.01
CA CYS A 192 7.35 5.01 2.16
C CYS A 192 8.87 4.86 2.30
N PHE A 193 9.35 4.05 3.25
CA PHE A 193 10.78 3.87 3.46
C PHE A 193 11.28 2.56 2.87
N LEU A 194 12.42 2.61 2.19
CA LEU A 194 13.07 1.43 1.62
C LEU A 194 14.41 1.19 2.33
N PRO A 195 14.72 -0.07 2.67
CA PRO A 195 15.98 -0.44 3.29
C PRO A 195 17.03 -0.50 2.19
N ILE A 196 17.71 0.60 1.87
CA ILE A 196 18.68 0.65 0.77
C ILE A 196 20.09 0.87 1.35
N PRO A 197 20.93 -0.19 1.38
CA PRO A 197 22.34 -0.06 1.71
C PRO A 197 23.05 0.93 0.77
N LYS A 198 24.11 1.59 1.25
CA LYS A 198 24.95 2.45 0.40
C LYS A 198 25.53 1.64 -0.76
N GLY A 199 25.41 2.14 -1.99
CA GLY A 199 25.83 1.45 -3.21
C GLY A 199 24.93 0.27 -3.62
N GLY A 200 23.78 0.10 -2.96
CA GLY A 200 22.86 -1.02 -3.19
C GLY A 200 21.52 -0.60 -3.81
N LYS A 201 20.66 -1.59 -4.00
CA LYS A 201 19.25 -1.41 -4.37
C LYS A 201 18.36 -2.24 -3.46
N ALA A 202 17.11 -1.81 -3.28
CA ALA A 202 16.06 -2.65 -2.71
C ALA A 202 15.07 -3.03 -3.82
N GLU A 203 14.68 -4.30 -3.87
CA GLU A 203 13.54 -4.77 -4.67
C GLU A 203 12.31 -4.83 -3.75
N PHE A 204 11.19 -4.28 -4.21
CA PHE A 204 9.97 -4.16 -3.40
C PHE A 204 8.71 -4.16 -4.27
N ASN A 205 7.56 -4.36 -3.63
CA ASN A 205 6.26 -4.18 -4.25
C ASN A 205 5.31 -3.44 -3.30
N PRO A 206 4.50 -2.49 -3.81
CA PRO A 206 3.22 -2.19 -3.20
C PRO A 206 2.33 -3.44 -3.24
N VAL A 207 1.61 -3.69 -2.15
CA VAL A 207 0.69 -4.80 -2.02
C VAL A 207 -0.65 -4.25 -1.56
N ILE A 208 -1.70 -4.65 -2.27
CA ILE A 208 -3.06 -4.18 -2.02
C ILE A 208 -3.99 -5.36 -1.72
N PHE A 209 -4.82 -5.23 -0.70
CA PHE A 209 -5.94 -6.13 -0.45
C PHE A 209 -7.22 -5.30 -0.42
N ASN A 210 -8.18 -5.60 -1.28
CA ASN A 210 -9.48 -4.92 -1.26
C ASN A 210 -10.54 -5.85 -0.65
N TYR A 211 -11.26 -5.39 0.38
CA TYR A 211 -12.18 -6.22 1.16
C TYR A 211 -13.39 -6.75 0.38
N GLN A 212 -13.67 -6.16 -0.78
CA GLN A 212 -14.76 -6.57 -1.65
C GLN A 212 -14.28 -7.41 -2.82
N SER A 213 -13.07 -7.16 -3.33
CA SER A 213 -12.50 -7.92 -4.45
C SER A 213 -12.43 -9.42 -4.18
N VAL A 214 -12.88 -10.20 -5.16
CA VAL A 214 -12.73 -11.66 -5.18
C VAL A 214 -12.37 -12.13 -6.60
N GLN A 215 -11.90 -13.37 -6.71
CA GLN A 215 -11.55 -13.98 -7.99
C GLN A 215 -12.69 -13.84 -9.02
N LYS A 216 -12.36 -13.27 -10.19
CA LYS A 216 -13.28 -13.01 -11.33
C LYS A 216 -14.39 -11.96 -11.07
N ASP A 217 -14.43 -11.35 -9.89
CA ASP A 217 -15.38 -10.29 -9.54
C ASP A 217 -14.67 -9.15 -8.75
N PRO A 218 -13.66 -8.51 -9.36
CA PRO A 218 -12.86 -7.48 -8.69
C PRO A 218 -13.71 -6.25 -8.39
N ALA A 219 -13.54 -5.66 -7.20
CA ALA A 219 -14.18 -4.41 -6.82
C ALA A 219 -13.30 -3.19 -7.15
N VAL A 220 -12.05 -3.41 -7.54
CA VAL A 220 -11.11 -2.34 -7.89
C VAL A 220 -10.12 -2.80 -8.97
N LEU A 221 -9.82 -1.87 -9.88
CA LEU A 221 -8.67 -1.93 -10.77
C LEU A 221 -7.62 -0.93 -10.27
N THR A 222 -6.37 -1.35 -10.24
CA THR A 222 -5.25 -0.48 -9.88
C THR A 222 -4.46 -0.05 -11.10
N ILE A 223 -4.04 1.21 -11.13
CA ILE A 223 -3.02 1.74 -12.04
C ILE A 223 -1.83 2.14 -11.18
N LEU A 224 -0.70 1.47 -11.38
CA LEU A 224 0.58 1.82 -10.79
C LEU A 224 1.34 2.72 -11.78
N ALA A 225 1.60 3.98 -11.44
CA ALA A 225 2.33 4.91 -12.29
C ALA A 225 3.69 5.29 -11.67
N THR A 226 4.76 5.19 -12.46
CA THR A 226 6.14 5.52 -12.08
C THR A 226 6.77 6.39 -13.16
N ARG A 227 7.99 6.90 -12.91
CA ARG A 227 8.76 7.61 -13.95
C ARG A 227 9.07 6.76 -15.19
N GLU A 228 8.93 5.44 -15.12
CA GLU A 228 9.24 4.52 -16.23
C GLU A 228 7.98 4.06 -17.00
N GLY A 229 6.77 4.46 -16.55
CA GLY A 229 5.53 4.10 -17.21
C GLY A 229 4.37 3.78 -16.27
N THR A 230 3.35 3.09 -16.78
CA THR A 230 2.13 2.70 -16.04
C THR A 230 1.87 1.20 -16.10
N SER A 231 1.14 0.66 -15.13
CA SER A 231 0.79 -0.76 -15.08
C SER A 231 -0.64 -0.92 -14.59
N VAL A 232 -1.47 -1.60 -15.36
CA VAL A 232 -2.91 -1.76 -15.09
C VAL A 232 -3.18 -3.19 -14.63
N THR A 233 -3.83 -3.35 -13.47
CA THR A 233 -4.09 -4.69 -12.90
C THR A 233 -5.42 -4.70 -12.16
N VAL A 234 -6.26 -5.71 -12.41
CA VAL A 234 -7.44 -5.97 -11.56
C VAL A 234 -7.05 -6.63 -10.24
N ILE A 235 -7.71 -6.27 -9.15
CA ILE A 235 -7.44 -6.84 -7.83
C ILE A 235 -8.43 -7.96 -7.53
N ASP A 236 -7.91 -9.15 -7.30
CA ASP A 236 -8.72 -10.34 -7.00
C ASP A 236 -8.32 -11.06 -5.70
N ASN A 237 -7.28 -10.54 -5.02
CA ASN A 237 -6.72 -11.02 -3.76
C ASN A 237 -6.15 -12.45 -3.78
N THR A 238 -6.03 -13.10 -4.94
CA THR A 238 -5.58 -14.51 -5.05
C THR A 238 -4.28 -14.68 -5.80
N ARG A 239 -4.03 -13.85 -6.82
CA ARG A 239 -2.82 -13.93 -7.64
C ARG A 239 -1.65 -13.19 -7.00
N ASP A 240 -0.46 -13.44 -7.54
CA ASP A 240 0.71 -12.58 -7.29
C ASP A 240 1.15 -12.47 -5.82
N GLY A 241 0.86 -13.49 -5.01
CA GLY A 241 1.41 -13.62 -3.65
C GLY A 241 2.92 -13.86 -3.64
N PHE A 242 3.59 -13.62 -2.50
CA PHE A 242 5.03 -13.88 -2.37
C PHE A 242 5.33 -15.38 -2.18
N ALA A 243 6.51 -15.81 -2.63
CA ALA A 243 7.01 -17.19 -2.44
C ALA A 243 7.19 -17.57 -0.96
N ALA A 244 7.32 -16.58 -0.06
CA ALA A 244 7.35 -16.78 1.39
C ALA A 244 6.04 -17.37 1.96
N GLY A 245 4.99 -17.53 1.13
CA GLY A 245 3.81 -18.32 1.43
C GLY A 245 3.09 -17.86 2.69
N ARG A 246 2.56 -16.63 2.68
CA ARG A 246 1.90 -16.00 3.85
C ARG A 246 1.32 -14.61 3.54
N THR A 247 0.88 -14.36 2.31
CA THR A 247 0.63 -12.97 1.89
C THR A 247 -0.83 -12.61 1.90
N TRP A 248 -1.13 -11.59 2.71
CA TRP A 248 -2.34 -10.80 2.61
C TRP A 248 -2.20 -9.79 1.48
N GLY A 249 -3.07 -9.88 0.49
CA GLY A 249 -3.10 -8.97 -0.66
C GLY A 249 -2.29 -9.43 -1.87
N GLN A 250 -2.50 -8.69 -2.95
CA GLN A 250 -1.95 -8.91 -4.28
C GLN A 250 -0.79 -7.93 -4.51
N ARG A 251 0.36 -8.44 -4.94
CA ARG A 251 1.50 -7.59 -5.33
C ARG A 251 1.18 -6.82 -6.60
N LEU A 252 1.62 -5.57 -6.62
CA LEU A 252 1.61 -4.73 -7.82
C LEU A 252 3.00 -4.75 -8.45
N PHE A 253 3.03 -4.89 -9.77
CA PHE A 253 4.24 -4.99 -10.56
C PHE A 253 4.28 -3.90 -11.62
N PHE A 254 5.49 -3.60 -12.10
CA PHE A 254 5.69 -2.83 -13.31
C PHE A 254 5.45 -3.70 -14.55
N ASN A 255 4.71 -3.18 -15.53
CA ASN A 255 4.46 -3.77 -16.83
C ASN A 255 5.57 -3.37 -17.80
N LYS A 256 6.47 -4.30 -18.07
CA LYS A 256 7.51 -4.19 -19.08
C LYS A 256 7.04 -4.90 -20.35
N ASN A 257 6.20 -4.22 -21.14
CA ASN A 257 5.70 -4.73 -22.42
C ASN A 257 5.10 -6.16 -22.34
N GLY A 258 4.20 -6.37 -21.38
CA GLY A 258 3.54 -7.67 -21.16
C GLY A 258 4.24 -8.58 -20.16
N ASP A 259 5.43 -8.22 -19.69
CA ASP A 259 6.16 -8.93 -18.63
C ASP A 259 6.13 -8.16 -17.32
N ARG A 260 6.03 -8.86 -16.19
CA ARG A 260 6.03 -8.25 -14.85
C ARG A 260 7.44 -8.15 -14.29
N ALA A 261 7.72 -7.05 -13.62
CA ALA A 261 8.95 -6.83 -12.85
C ALA A 261 8.63 -6.11 -11.54
N SER A 262 9.25 -6.53 -10.44
CA SER A 262 9.15 -5.80 -9.17
C SER A 262 9.75 -4.40 -9.29
N LEU A 263 9.32 -3.49 -8.42
CA LEU A 263 9.92 -2.16 -8.36
C LEU A 263 11.29 -2.25 -7.70
N THR A 264 12.17 -1.32 -8.05
CA THR A 264 13.46 -1.14 -7.39
C THR A 264 13.59 0.28 -6.87
N GLY A 265 14.27 0.42 -5.73
CA GLY A 265 14.70 1.70 -5.19
C GLY A 265 16.22 1.76 -5.15
N GLN A 266 16.78 2.89 -5.56
CA GLN A 266 18.19 3.23 -5.42
C GLN A 266 18.33 4.58 -4.71
N ARG A 267 19.37 4.76 -3.90
CA ARG A 267 19.67 6.06 -3.29
C ARG A 267 19.89 7.14 -4.36
N ALA A 268 19.36 8.34 -4.14
CA ALA A 268 19.54 9.46 -5.06
C ALA A 268 21.02 9.80 -5.25
N SER A 269 21.82 9.78 -4.17
CA SER A 269 23.27 9.97 -4.25
C SER A 269 23.96 8.97 -5.18
N ASP A 270 23.57 7.69 -5.10
CA ASP A 270 24.17 6.61 -5.88
C ASP A 270 23.75 6.69 -7.35
N PHE A 271 22.50 7.11 -7.61
CA PHE A 271 22.00 7.35 -8.97
C PHE A 271 22.77 8.49 -9.64
N GLN A 272 22.93 9.63 -8.94
CA GLN A 272 23.66 10.79 -9.45
C GLN A 272 25.14 10.47 -9.74
N ALA A 273 25.81 9.77 -8.83
CA ALA A 273 27.20 9.33 -9.03
C ALA A 273 27.37 8.38 -10.23
N GLY A 274 26.34 7.60 -10.57
CA GLY A 274 26.32 6.77 -11.78
C GLY A 274 26.09 7.56 -13.07
N SER A 275 25.35 8.67 -13.01
CA SER A 275 25.01 9.51 -14.18
C SER A 275 26.11 10.49 -14.60
N THR A 276 27.10 10.79 -13.75
CA THR A 276 28.22 11.72 -14.06
C THR A 276 29.18 11.23 -15.16
N GLY A 277 28.95 10.06 -15.76
CA GLY A 277 29.74 9.51 -16.86
C GLY A 277 29.23 9.84 -18.28
N THR A 278 28.14 10.59 -18.44
CA THR A 278 27.59 10.90 -19.78
C THR A 278 27.13 12.37 -19.86
N PRO A 279 27.92 13.27 -20.47
CA PRO A 279 27.49 14.64 -20.72
C PRO A 279 26.32 14.68 -21.73
N GLY A 280 25.19 15.29 -21.35
CA GLY A 280 24.13 15.65 -22.29
C GLY A 280 22.85 14.81 -22.26
N THR A 281 22.59 14.01 -21.22
CA THR A 281 21.28 13.37 -21.06
C THR A 281 20.22 14.44 -20.75
N PRO A 282 19.13 14.55 -21.53
CA PRO A 282 18.01 15.42 -21.18
C PRO A 282 17.49 15.08 -19.77
N ILE A 283 16.95 16.07 -19.06
CA ILE A 283 16.22 15.85 -17.81
C ILE A 283 15.19 14.73 -18.07
N GLU A 284 15.39 13.57 -17.45
CA GLU A 284 14.45 12.46 -17.61
C GLU A 284 13.07 12.92 -17.13
N PRO A 285 12.00 12.76 -17.95
CA PRO A 285 10.67 13.17 -17.53
C PRO A 285 10.26 12.37 -16.28
N GLY A 286 10.01 13.07 -15.19
CA GLY A 286 9.35 12.50 -14.01
C GLY A 286 7.85 12.38 -14.23
N ILE A 287 7.18 11.59 -13.39
CA ILE A 287 5.73 11.73 -13.23
C ILE A 287 5.42 13.00 -12.44
N ASP A 288 4.32 13.66 -12.80
CA ASP A 288 3.85 14.87 -12.12
C ASP A 288 2.49 14.61 -11.48
N ALA A 289 2.39 14.88 -10.19
CA ALA A 289 1.15 14.78 -9.43
C ALA A 289 0.98 16.01 -8.55
N ALA A 290 -0.10 16.75 -8.76
CA ALA A 290 -0.45 17.90 -7.92
C ALA A 290 0.70 18.94 -7.78
N GLY A 291 1.43 19.20 -8.86
CA GLY A 291 2.54 20.17 -8.86
C GLY A 291 3.88 19.62 -8.35
N GLU A 292 3.92 18.37 -7.85
CA GLU A 292 5.15 17.68 -7.46
C GLU A 292 5.66 16.79 -8.59
N THR A 293 6.93 16.97 -8.96
CA THR A 293 7.67 16.13 -9.91
C THR A 293 8.80 15.44 -9.16
N GLY A 294 8.94 14.12 -9.30
CA GLY A 294 10.00 13.42 -8.58
C GLY A 294 10.35 12.05 -9.15
N LEU A 295 11.65 11.76 -9.19
CA LEU A 295 12.17 10.43 -9.51
C LEU A 295 11.87 9.40 -8.39
N ASN A 296 11.40 9.87 -7.24
CA ASN A 296 11.09 9.08 -6.05
C ASN A 296 9.59 8.89 -5.80
N MET A 297 8.76 9.11 -6.82
CA MET A 297 7.31 9.06 -6.69
C MET A 297 6.74 7.83 -7.39
N VAL A 298 5.68 7.27 -6.79
CA VAL A 298 4.77 6.32 -7.44
C VAL A 298 3.34 6.77 -7.14
N LEU A 299 2.48 6.75 -8.15
CA LEU A 299 1.04 6.90 -7.94
C LEU A 299 0.41 5.53 -7.89
N LEU A 300 -0.28 5.24 -6.80
CA LEU A 300 -1.19 4.11 -6.71
C LEU A 300 -2.62 4.62 -6.91
N ILE A 301 -3.17 4.33 -8.08
CA ILE A 301 -4.49 4.82 -8.47
C ILE A 301 -5.47 3.65 -8.41
N GLN A 302 -6.57 3.81 -7.70
CA GLN A 302 -7.64 2.83 -7.58
C GLN A 302 -8.87 3.34 -8.32
N VAL A 303 -9.37 2.52 -9.24
CA VAL A 303 -10.60 2.75 -10.01
C VAL A 303 -11.64 1.74 -9.53
N PRO A 304 -12.66 2.18 -8.77
CA PRO A 304 -13.71 1.28 -8.29
C PRO A 304 -14.51 0.64 -9.43
N LEU A 305 -14.74 -0.66 -9.31
CA LEU A 305 -15.44 -1.48 -10.29
C LEU A 305 -16.72 -2.08 -9.70
N LYS A 306 -17.74 -2.26 -10.54
CA LYS A 306 -18.98 -2.93 -10.15
C LYS A 306 -18.72 -4.41 -9.95
N GLN A 307 -19.23 -4.94 -8.85
CA GLN A 307 -19.27 -6.37 -8.61
C GLN A 307 -20.59 -6.96 -9.12
N LYS A 308 -20.50 -8.16 -9.69
CA LYS A 308 -21.66 -8.94 -10.14
C LYS A 308 -22.45 -9.48 -8.96
N ASN A 309 -21.76 -9.86 -7.88
CA ASN A 309 -22.39 -10.39 -6.66
C ASN A 309 -21.91 -9.61 -5.43
N ALA A 310 -22.54 -8.48 -5.13
CA ALA A 310 -22.22 -7.61 -3.98
C ALA A 310 -22.48 -8.26 -2.57
N GLY A 311 -22.65 -9.58 -2.49
CA GLY A 311 -23.10 -10.31 -1.30
C GLY A 311 -22.06 -11.20 -0.61
N ARG A 312 -20.78 -11.20 -1.04
CA ARG A 312 -19.75 -12.05 -0.42
C ARG A 312 -18.49 -11.25 -0.10
N SER A 313 -18.48 -10.61 1.07
CA SER A 313 -17.23 -10.26 1.75
C SER A 313 -16.66 -11.55 2.37
N MET A 314 -15.63 -12.11 1.74
CA MET A 314 -14.79 -13.12 2.39
C MET A 314 -13.85 -12.40 3.34
N ASN A 315 -14.15 -12.49 4.63
CA ASN A 315 -13.20 -12.13 5.68
C ASN A 315 -12.49 -13.43 6.09
N ASP A 316 -11.41 -13.75 5.40
CA ASP A 316 -10.42 -14.69 5.92
C ASP A 316 -9.32 -13.90 6.65
N ALA A 317 -8.79 -14.49 7.71
CA ALA A 317 -8.09 -13.77 8.77
C ALA A 317 -6.58 -13.54 8.50
N PHE A 318 -6.09 -12.43 9.06
CA PHE A 318 -4.75 -11.85 9.02
C PHE A 318 -3.61 -12.73 9.55
N LEU A 319 -2.39 -12.53 9.02
CA LEU A 319 -1.12 -13.00 9.61
C LEU A 319 -0.10 -11.84 9.64
N ALA A 320 0.47 -11.52 10.79
CA ALA A 320 1.57 -10.54 10.95
C ALA A 320 2.79 -11.16 11.66
N ALA A 321 3.99 -10.72 11.28
CA ALA A 321 5.28 -11.16 11.81
C ALA A 321 5.64 -10.44 13.15
N PRO A 322 6.42 -11.07 14.05
CA PRO A 322 6.74 -10.52 15.37
C PRO A 322 7.73 -9.35 15.31
N ALA A 323 7.53 -8.35 16.17
CA ALA A 323 8.49 -7.26 16.43
C ALA A 323 9.41 -7.65 17.62
N PRO A 324 10.72 -7.37 17.56
CA PRO A 324 11.63 -7.62 18.69
C PRO A 324 11.52 -6.54 19.77
N ALA A 325 11.81 -6.93 21.02
CA ALA A 325 11.82 -6.06 22.19
C ALA A 325 12.81 -4.89 22.08
N ALA A 326 12.42 -3.75 22.64
CA ALA A 326 13.19 -2.51 22.64
C ALA A 326 14.44 -2.63 23.54
N MET A 327 15.59 -2.27 22.98
CA MET A 327 16.79 -1.89 23.72
C MET A 327 17.04 -0.41 23.44
N THR A 328 17.36 0.36 24.47
CA THR A 328 17.76 1.77 24.38
C THR A 328 19.00 1.91 23.50
N LEU A 329 18.93 2.75 22.47
CA LEU A 329 20.03 3.09 21.57
C LEU A 329 20.36 4.58 21.71
N GLU A 330 21.65 4.88 21.70
CA GLU A 330 22.18 6.23 21.60
C GLU A 330 21.75 6.89 20.29
N ALA A 331 21.52 8.21 20.33
CA ALA A 331 21.13 9.01 19.17
C ALA A 331 22.15 8.85 18.03
N ARG A 332 21.73 8.23 16.93
CA ARG A 332 22.53 8.09 15.71
C ARG A 332 22.03 9.08 14.66
N SER A 333 22.94 9.59 13.83
CA SER A 333 22.59 10.50 12.74
C SER A 333 21.78 9.78 11.66
N SER A 334 20.63 10.34 11.28
CA SER A 334 19.82 9.90 10.14
C SER A 334 20.60 9.93 8.82
N ASP A 335 20.29 8.99 7.92
CA ASP A 335 20.83 8.92 6.56
C ASP A 335 19.75 8.89 5.47
N ILE A 336 18.57 9.40 5.82
CA ILE A 336 17.40 9.42 4.95
C ILE A 336 17.66 10.33 3.74
N GLU A 337 17.34 9.84 2.56
CA GLU A 337 17.29 10.64 1.33
C GLU A 337 16.16 10.12 0.40
N ASN A 338 15.96 10.77 -0.75
CA ASN A 338 15.01 10.27 -1.74
C ASN A 338 15.52 8.97 -2.40
N ALA A 339 14.62 8.02 -2.64
CA ALA A 339 14.92 6.82 -3.42
C ALA A 339 14.48 7.00 -4.87
N VAL A 340 15.38 6.90 -5.84
CA VAL A 340 15.03 6.84 -7.26
C VAL A 340 14.38 5.50 -7.57
N ILE A 341 13.17 5.54 -8.12
CA ILE A 341 12.38 4.34 -8.43
C ILE A 341 12.67 3.85 -9.85
N GLY A 342 12.77 2.54 -10.03
CA GLY A 342 12.77 1.88 -11.34
C GLY A 342 12.14 0.50 -11.25
N HIS A 343 12.44 -0.38 -12.21
CA HIS A 343 12.01 -1.78 -12.19
C HIS A 343 13.18 -2.77 -12.17
N GLY A 344 12.90 -3.97 -11.65
CA GLY A 344 13.84 -5.07 -11.52
C GLY A 344 13.92 -5.95 -12.77
N LYS A 345 14.28 -7.22 -12.55
CA LYS A 345 14.31 -8.21 -13.62
C LYS A 345 12.89 -8.68 -13.96
N VAL A 346 12.71 -9.21 -15.17
CA VAL A 346 11.46 -9.87 -15.56
C VAL A 346 11.26 -11.13 -14.72
N GLU A 347 10.07 -11.25 -14.13
CA GLU A 347 9.66 -12.36 -13.25
C GLU A 347 8.60 -13.29 -13.90
N GLY A 348 8.14 -12.95 -15.11
CA GLY A 348 7.13 -13.72 -15.85
C GLY A 348 6.11 -12.83 -16.54
N PRO A 349 5.01 -13.40 -17.07
CA PRO A 349 3.99 -12.63 -17.76
C PRO A 349 3.23 -11.71 -16.80
N PHE A 350 2.87 -10.53 -17.28
CA PHE A 350 2.04 -9.55 -16.60
C PHE A 350 0.56 -9.82 -16.89
N THR A 351 -0.29 -9.71 -15.86
CA THR A 351 -1.73 -9.88 -16.01
C THR A 351 -2.47 -8.56 -15.81
N GLU A 352 -3.21 -8.15 -16.84
CA GLU A 352 -3.95 -6.87 -16.85
C GLU A 352 -5.38 -7.02 -16.32
N ILE A 353 -6.37 -7.15 -17.23
CA ILE A 353 -7.81 -7.24 -16.92
C ILE A 353 -8.30 -8.70 -16.96
N ASP A 354 -7.42 -9.64 -17.31
CA ASP A 354 -7.65 -11.08 -17.18
C ASP A 354 -8.91 -11.61 -17.88
N ASN A 355 -9.21 -11.10 -19.08
CA ASN A 355 -10.37 -11.51 -19.87
C ASN A 355 -11.70 -11.26 -19.12
N LEU A 356 -11.75 -10.25 -18.27
CA LEU A 356 -12.95 -9.85 -17.53
C LEU A 356 -13.71 -8.75 -18.26
N GLU A 357 -15.03 -8.77 -18.10
CA GLU A 357 -15.93 -7.68 -18.49
C GLU A 357 -16.13 -6.79 -17.27
N ILE A 358 -15.16 -5.90 -17.03
CA ILE A 358 -15.20 -4.94 -15.92
C ILE A 358 -16.02 -3.70 -16.30
N GLU A 359 -16.64 -3.08 -15.30
CA GLU A 359 -17.41 -1.85 -15.44
C GLU A 359 -17.08 -0.90 -14.27
N ARG A 360 -16.91 0.39 -14.56
CA ARG A 360 -16.70 1.45 -13.55
C ARG A 360 -17.89 1.54 -12.60
N ASP A 361 -17.65 1.60 -11.28
CA ASP A 361 -18.69 1.83 -10.27
C ASP A 361 -18.81 3.32 -9.88
N PRO A 362 -19.74 4.10 -10.49
CA PRO A 362 -19.81 5.54 -10.29
C PRO A 362 -20.16 5.94 -8.86
N ARG A 363 -20.58 5.03 -7.98
CA ARG A 363 -20.86 5.38 -6.57
C ARG A 363 -19.62 5.87 -5.84
N PHE A 364 -18.44 5.40 -6.24
CA PHE A 364 -17.18 5.71 -5.57
C PHE A 364 -16.27 6.58 -6.47
N PRO A 365 -15.49 7.52 -5.92
CA PRO A 365 -14.52 8.31 -6.67
C PRO A 365 -13.33 7.46 -7.15
N VAL A 366 -12.57 7.98 -8.13
CA VAL A 366 -11.21 7.48 -8.40
C VAL A 366 -10.29 7.96 -7.27
N ARG A 367 -9.51 7.04 -6.69
CA ARG A 367 -8.58 7.32 -5.58
C ARG A 367 -7.15 7.37 -6.10
N VAL A 368 -6.39 8.39 -5.72
CA VAL A 368 -4.96 8.52 -6.02
C VAL A 368 -4.17 8.62 -4.72
N THR A 369 -3.30 7.65 -4.47
CA THR A 369 -2.34 7.70 -3.37
C THR A 369 -0.97 8.09 -3.92
N VAL A 370 -0.48 9.29 -3.54
CA VAL A 370 0.85 9.78 -3.90
C VAL A 370 1.87 9.20 -2.91
N GLN A 371 2.73 8.30 -3.38
CA GLN A 371 3.73 7.64 -2.55
C GLN A 371 5.13 8.20 -2.86
N PHE A 372 5.72 8.89 -1.90
CA PHE A 372 7.11 9.33 -1.96
C PHE A 372 8.01 8.28 -1.32
N TYR A 373 9.06 7.84 -2.01
CA TYR A 373 9.98 6.84 -1.48
C TYR A 373 11.24 7.48 -0.91
N LYS A 374 11.61 7.02 0.28
CA LYS A 374 12.78 7.44 1.05
C LYS A 374 13.71 6.26 1.24
N ALA A 375 15.00 6.44 0.97
CA ALA A 375 16.04 5.45 1.19
C ALA A 375 16.63 5.63 2.59
N THR A 376 16.85 4.53 3.32
CA THR A 376 17.65 4.54 4.56
C THR A 376 18.51 3.27 4.67
N SER A 377 19.69 3.38 5.27
CA SER A 377 20.56 2.22 5.58
C SER A 377 20.64 1.93 7.08
N ASN A 378 20.10 2.83 7.91
CA ASN A 378 20.15 2.72 9.37
C ASN A 378 18.77 2.75 10.04
N GLY A 379 17.70 3.07 9.33
CA GLY A 379 16.35 3.15 9.89
C GLY A 379 16.17 4.27 10.93
N GLU A 380 17.12 5.20 11.02
CA GLU A 380 17.09 6.32 11.96
C GLU A 380 16.39 7.51 11.29
N ILE A 381 15.43 8.12 11.95
CA ILE A 381 14.72 9.30 11.46
C ILE A 381 14.93 10.46 12.43
N GLY A 382 15.39 11.60 11.92
CA GLY A 382 15.56 12.82 12.70
C GLY A 382 14.39 13.78 12.59
N GLU A 383 14.37 14.81 13.43
CA GLU A 383 13.33 15.84 13.39
C GLU A 383 13.29 16.61 12.07
N THR A 384 14.45 16.89 11.47
CA THR A 384 14.54 17.56 10.17
C THR A 384 13.89 16.71 9.08
N ASP A 385 14.19 15.41 9.03
CA ASP A 385 13.58 14.49 8.08
C ASP A 385 12.06 14.48 8.23
N MET A 386 11.56 14.43 9.47
CA MET A 386 10.12 14.43 9.73
C MET A 386 9.45 15.73 9.27
N ARG A 387 10.08 16.89 9.51
CA ARG A 387 9.59 18.18 9.01
C ARG A 387 9.58 18.24 7.48
N ASP A 388 10.62 17.72 6.83
CA ASP A 388 10.72 17.75 5.37
C ASP A 388 9.72 16.78 4.72
N ILE A 389 9.48 15.61 5.34
CA ILE A 389 8.40 14.69 4.95
C ILE A 389 7.05 15.37 5.11
N ARG A 390 6.80 16.05 6.25
CA ARG A 390 5.54 16.77 6.49
C ARG A 390 5.31 17.86 5.44
N LYS A 391 6.35 18.62 5.06
CA LYS A 391 6.28 19.63 4.00
C LYS A 391 5.99 19.00 2.63
N GLN A 392 6.69 17.93 2.29
CA GLN A 392 6.47 17.23 1.01
C GLN A 392 5.05 16.65 0.91
N ILE A 393 4.53 16.07 2.00
CA ILE A 393 3.13 15.65 2.08
C ILE A 393 2.21 16.85 1.91
N ALA A 394 2.47 17.98 2.60
CA ALA A 394 1.65 19.19 2.54
C ALA A 394 1.44 19.71 1.11
N ARG A 395 2.52 19.72 0.32
CA ARG A 395 2.51 20.24 -1.06
C ARG A 395 1.45 19.62 -1.95
N VAL A 396 1.17 18.32 -1.79
CA VAL A 396 0.11 17.64 -2.55
C VAL A 396 -1.28 18.23 -2.25
N TYR A 397 -1.49 18.80 -1.06
CA TYR A 397 -2.76 19.40 -0.65
C TYR A 397 -2.83 20.92 -0.89
N ASP A 398 -1.69 21.61 -1.08
CA ASP A 398 -1.62 23.08 -1.17
C ASP A 398 -2.49 23.65 -2.30
N ASP A 399 -2.53 22.96 -3.44
CA ASP A 399 -3.29 23.38 -4.62
C ASP A 399 -4.60 22.60 -4.83
N ALA A 400 -5.07 21.87 -3.82
CA ALA A 400 -6.32 21.11 -3.93
C ALA A 400 -7.54 22.04 -3.83
N ASP A 401 -8.60 21.74 -4.58
CA ASP A 401 -9.83 22.54 -4.54
C ASP A 401 -10.58 22.32 -3.22
N TYR A 402 -10.40 21.15 -2.61
CA TYR A 402 -10.95 20.80 -1.30
C TYR A 402 -9.95 19.97 -0.50
N VAL A 403 -9.86 20.21 0.81
CA VAL A 403 -9.04 19.42 1.74
C VAL A 403 -9.85 19.14 3.01
N GLY A 404 -9.86 17.89 3.46
CA GLY A 404 -10.58 17.48 4.66
C GLY A 404 -10.76 15.96 4.75
N SER A 405 -11.59 15.51 5.67
CA SER A 405 -11.94 14.11 5.84
C SER A 405 -13.31 13.78 5.26
N LEU A 406 -13.39 12.76 4.41
CA LEU A 406 -14.68 12.18 4.02
C LEU A 406 -15.25 11.23 5.09
N VAL A 407 -14.56 11.04 6.21
CA VAL A 407 -14.96 10.10 7.28
C VAL A 407 -15.50 10.86 8.48
N VAL A 408 -14.79 11.88 8.96
CA VAL A 408 -15.09 12.54 10.24
C VAL A 408 -15.79 13.90 10.10
N ASP A 409 -15.79 14.51 8.91
CA ASP A 409 -16.36 15.86 8.71
C ASP A 409 -17.86 15.85 8.35
N GLY A 410 -18.56 14.73 8.58
CA GLY A 410 -19.97 14.59 8.20
C GLY A 410 -20.17 14.58 6.68
N GLU A 411 -21.30 15.10 6.19
CA GLU A 411 -21.54 15.25 4.75
C GLU A 411 -20.87 16.53 4.24
N THR A 412 -19.98 16.38 3.27
CA THR A 412 -19.11 17.46 2.82
C THR A 412 -19.57 18.09 1.52
N GLY A 413 -20.37 17.38 0.70
CA GLY A 413 -20.77 17.82 -0.63
C GLY A 413 -19.60 17.88 -1.63
N ARG A 414 -18.44 17.34 -1.25
CA ARG A 414 -17.24 17.27 -2.09
C ARG A 414 -17.51 16.43 -3.34
N PRO A 415 -16.92 16.77 -4.51
CA PRO A 415 -17.12 16.00 -5.75
C PRO A 415 -16.69 14.53 -5.64
N THR A 416 -15.75 14.25 -4.72
CA THR A 416 -15.25 12.91 -4.44
C THR A 416 -16.00 12.19 -3.33
N GLU A 417 -16.98 12.82 -2.68
CA GLU A 417 -17.81 12.14 -1.71
C GLU A 417 -18.62 11.02 -2.41
N TYR A 418 -18.68 9.84 -1.81
CA TYR A 418 -19.33 8.69 -2.45
C TYR A 418 -20.85 8.73 -2.30
N ASP A 419 -21.55 8.12 -3.26
CA ASP A 419 -23.00 7.99 -3.29
C ASP A 419 -23.44 6.69 -2.60
N GLY A 420 -24.48 6.78 -1.78
CA GLY A 420 -25.08 5.64 -1.09
C GLY A 420 -25.27 5.90 0.40
N ASP A 421 -25.61 4.83 1.15
CA ASP A 421 -25.74 4.94 2.61
C ASP A 421 -24.37 5.20 3.24
N LYS A 422 -24.32 6.21 4.10
CA LYS A 422 -23.14 6.68 4.81
C LYS A 422 -23.08 6.23 6.26
N LYS A 423 -24.04 5.40 6.69
CA LYS A 423 -24.14 4.89 8.06
C LYS A 423 -23.72 3.43 8.13
N GLU A 424 -22.93 3.10 9.16
CA GLU A 424 -22.61 1.72 9.48
C GLU A 424 -23.91 0.93 9.79
N PRO A 425 -24.19 -0.18 9.10
CA PRO A 425 -25.40 -0.97 9.35
C PRO A 425 -25.47 -1.48 10.79
N PRO A 426 -26.65 -1.42 11.44
CA PRO A 426 -26.83 -2.05 12.74
C PRO A 426 -26.47 -3.54 12.70
N GLY A 427 -25.67 -3.99 13.65
CA GLY A 427 -25.29 -5.41 13.76
C GLY A 427 -24.11 -5.84 12.90
N TRP A 428 -23.51 -4.95 12.08
CA TRP A 428 -22.36 -5.28 11.21
C TRP A 428 -21.27 -6.08 11.94
N TRP A 429 -20.88 -5.62 13.13
CA TRP A 429 -19.84 -6.28 13.94
C TRP A 429 -20.26 -7.62 14.51
N ASN A 430 -21.53 -7.80 14.86
CA ASN A 430 -22.02 -9.10 15.31
C ASN A 430 -21.92 -10.11 14.17
N ASP A 431 -22.28 -9.70 12.96
CA ASP A 431 -22.20 -10.57 11.79
C ASP A 431 -20.75 -10.82 11.37
N PHE A 432 -19.87 -9.81 11.49
CA PHE A 432 -18.44 -10.00 11.34
C PHE A 432 -17.91 -11.09 12.27
N TRP A 433 -18.18 -10.99 13.57
CA TRP A 433 -17.65 -11.95 14.55
C TRP A 433 -18.23 -13.34 14.34
N LYS A 434 -19.51 -13.47 13.99
CA LYS A 434 -20.12 -14.76 13.62
C LYS A 434 -19.41 -15.40 12.41
N ARG A 435 -19.11 -14.61 11.37
CA ARG A 435 -18.39 -15.11 10.19
C ARG A 435 -16.94 -15.46 10.52
N TYR A 436 -16.27 -14.60 11.28
CA TYR A 436 -14.89 -14.82 11.72
C TYR A 436 -14.77 -16.14 12.50
N GLU A 437 -15.65 -16.36 13.48
CA GLU A 437 -15.69 -17.58 14.26
C GLU A 437 -16.02 -18.80 13.39
N ALA A 438 -16.98 -18.69 12.48
CA ALA A 438 -17.31 -19.78 11.55
C ALA A 438 -16.14 -20.15 10.62
N ASN A 439 -15.36 -19.16 10.17
CA ASN A 439 -14.25 -19.37 9.24
C ASN A 439 -12.97 -19.86 9.95
N THR A 440 -12.71 -19.36 11.16
CA THR A 440 -11.44 -19.59 11.87
C THR A 440 -11.54 -20.59 13.00
N GLY A 441 -12.75 -20.90 13.48
CA GLY A 441 -12.97 -21.64 14.72
C GLY A 441 -12.57 -20.90 15.99
N GLN A 442 -12.13 -19.63 15.90
CA GLN A 442 -11.71 -18.81 17.04
C GLN A 442 -12.84 -17.86 17.46
N SER A 443 -13.19 -17.86 18.74
CA SER A 443 -14.18 -16.94 19.30
C SER A 443 -13.66 -15.49 19.33
N ARG A 444 -14.59 -14.53 19.43
CA ARG A 444 -14.25 -13.11 19.58
C ARG A 444 -13.34 -12.84 20.78
N GLU A 445 -13.66 -13.47 21.92
CA GLU A 445 -12.93 -13.29 23.18
C GLU A 445 -11.49 -13.79 23.06
N GLU A 446 -11.30 -14.95 22.44
CA GLU A 446 -9.96 -15.51 22.16
C GLU A 446 -9.16 -14.63 21.22
N ALA A 447 -9.80 -14.12 20.15
CA ALA A 447 -9.15 -13.21 19.21
C ALA A 447 -8.70 -11.89 19.88
N ILE A 448 -9.56 -11.29 20.72
CA ILE A 448 -9.24 -10.06 21.46
C ILE A 448 -8.17 -10.31 22.53
N ALA A 449 -8.23 -11.43 23.26
CA ALA A 449 -7.22 -11.78 24.26
C ALA A 449 -5.84 -12.00 23.62
N MET A 450 -5.81 -12.69 22.48
CA MET A 450 -4.60 -12.84 21.66
C MET A 450 -4.04 -11.48 21.25
N LEU A 451 -4.88 -10.58 20.76
CA LEU A 451 -4.48 -9.22 20.40
C LEU A 451 -3.86 -8.43 21.56
N ARG A 452 -4.49 -8.44 22.74
CA ARG A 452 -3.95 -7.75 23.93
C ARG A 452 -2.59 -8.28 24.33
N ARG A 453 -2.37 -9.60 24.30
CA ARG A 453 -1.05 -10.20 24.57
C ARG A 453 0.03 -9.72 23.61
N LEU A 454 -0.35 -9.47 22.35
CA LEU A 454 0.60 -9.14 21.28
C LEU A 454 0.85 -7.64 21.15
N ARG A 455 -0.05 -6.82 21.68
CA ARG A 455 -0.03 -5.35 21.56
C ARG A 455 0.17 -4.62 22.88
N GLY A 456 0.10 -5.34 24.00
CA GLY A 456 0.04 -4.79 25.34
C GLY A 456 -1.41 -4.58 25.79
N ASP A 457 -1.64 -4.69 27.10
CA ASP A 457 -2.98 -4.68 27.70
C ASP A 457 -3.73 -3.35 27.50
N ASN A 458 -2.99 -2.26 27.22
CA ASN A 458 -3.53 -0.91 27.02
C ASN A 458 -3.80 -0.58 25.54
N TRP A 459 -3.67 -1.54 24.62
CA TRP A 459 -3.79 -1.29 23.18
C TRP A 459 -5.20 -0.92 22.70
N MET A 460 -6.24 -1.28 23.45
CA MET A 460 -7.61 -0.87 23.17
C MET A 460 -8.28 -0.29 24.41
N PRO A 461 -9.16 0.73 24.24
CA PRO A 461 -10.07 1.15 25.28
C PRO A 461 -10.78 -0.07 25.89
N ALA A 462 -10.61 -0.26 27.19
CA ALA A 462 -11.21 -1.36 27.93
C ALA A 462 -12.74 -1.21 28.00
N THR A 463 -13.23 0.02 27.85
CA THR A 463 -14.64 0.37 28.05
C THR A 463 -15.20 1.22 26.90
N PRO A 464 -16.54 1.20 26.69
CA PRO A 464 -17.21 2.10 25.74
C PRO A 464 -16.96 3.59 26.00
N LYS A 465 -16.77 3.99 27.26
CA LYS A 465 -16.53 5.37 27.68
C LYS A 465 -15.14 5.86 27.27
N GLU A 466 -14.10 5.07 27.55
CA GLU A 466 -12.73 5.36 27.09
C GLU A 466 -12.67 5.51 25.57
N LEU A 467 -13.47 4.73 24.84
CA LEU A 467 -13.56 4.85 23.40
C LEU A 467 -14.23 6.15 22.95
N GLU A 468 -15.31 6.56 23.61
CA GLU A 468 -16.00 7.82 23.31
C GLU A 468 -15.10 9.03 23.58
N ASP A 469 -14.33 8.98 24.67
CA ASP A 469 -13.36 10.02 25.02
C ASP A 469 -12.23 10.10 23.97
N GLU A 470 -11.75 8.95 23.48
CA GLU A 470 -10.76 8.89 22.41
C GLU A 470 -11.31 9.39 21.05
N MET A 471 -12.57 9.08 20.74
CA MET A 471 -13.23 9.60 19.53
C MET A 471 -13.38 11.12 19.58
N LYS A 472 -13.77 11.68 20.74
CA LYS A 472 -13.83 13.13 20.94
C LYS A 472 -12.45 13.77 20.78
N ARG A 473 -11.40 13.12 21.28
CA ARG A 473 -10.01 13.57 21.09
C ARG A 473 -9.64 13.63 19.60
N LEU A 474 -9.88 12.58 18.83
CA LEU A 474 -9.57 12.53 17.40
C LEU A 474 -10.35 13.56 16.57
N GLN A 475 -11.61 13.81 16.91
CA GLN A 475 -12.43 14.86 16.29
C GLN A 475 -11.87 16.26 16.60
N SER A 476 -11.47 16.51 17.85
CA SER A 476 -10.88 17.80 18.24
C SER A 476 -9.53 18.10 17.57
N GLN A 477 -8.78 17.07 17.16
CA GLN A 477 -7.50 17.21 16.44
C GLN A 477 -7.67 17.41 14.92
N SER A 478 -8.87 17.21 14.39
CA SER A 478 -9.17 17.33 12.95
C SER A 478 -9.75 18.69 12.57
N THR A 479 -10.05 19.54 13.56
CA THR A 479 -10.52 20.91 13.34
C THR A 479 -9.31 21.87 13.39
N PRO A 480 -9.12 22.75 12.40
CA PRO A 480 -7.93 23.61 12.29
C PRO A 480 -7.69 24.53 13.49
#